data_AF-A0A965H364-F1
#
_entry.id   AF-A0A965H364-F1
#
_cell.length_a   1.000
_cell.length_b   1.000
_cell.length_c   1.000
_cell.angle_alpha   90.00
_cell.angle_beta   90.00
_cell.angle_gamma   90.00
#
_symmetry.space_group_name_H-M   'P 1'
#
loop_
_entity.id
_entity.type
_entity.pdbx_description
1 polymer ?
#
loop_
_entity_poly.entity_id
_entity_poly.type
_entity_poly.pdbx_seq_one_letter_code
_entity_poly.pdbx_strand_id
1 'polypeptide(L)'
;MLRSVERVLTAVVAAGVVLIVLLVSLQVVYRYAVRQPLVWSEELTTLSYQWLSFLGAALAVRHRAHFGVDFLVRRLGPAWASGLAWLGHAVVWAMGIFMIFYGLRIVESSALQMYPTLPFSVGTGYSIVPISGVLFLLMDCMVFADRRAGRLRDASHH
;
A
#
# COMPACT_ATOMS: atom_id res chain seq x y z
N MET A 1 -10.35 17.53 2.03
CA MET A 1 -10.59 16.07 2.09
C MET A 1 -9.48 15.27 1.40
N LEU A 2 -9.23 15.46 0.10
CA LEU A 2 -8.22 14.69 -0.67
C LEU A 2 -6.80 14.72 -0.08
N ARG A 3 -6.29 15.93 0.22
CA ARG A 3 -4.98 16.12 0.87
C ARG A 3 -4.93 15.57 2.31
N SER A 4 -6.09 15.42 2.96
CA SER A 4 -6.17 14.91 4.33
C SER A 4 -5.95 13.39 4.35
N VAL A 5 -6.57 12.65 3.43
CA VAL A 5 -6.39 11.19 3.32
C VAL A 5 -4.94 10.83 3.01
N GLU A 6 -4.34 11.53 2.05
CA GLU A 6 -2.93 11.34 1.69
C GLU A 6 -1.99 11.64 2.87
N ARG A 7 -2.22 12.75 3.58
CA ARG A 7 -1.41 13.13 4.75
C ARG A 7 -1.53 12.13 5.89
N VAL A 8 -2.74 11.64 6.16
CA VAL A 8 -2.97 10.59 7.17
C VAL A 8 -2.27 9.30 6.77
N LEU A 9 -2.45 8.85 5.52
CA LEU A 9 -1.81 7.63 5.04
C LEU A 9 -0.28 7.74 5.09
N THR A 10 0.26 8.88 4.70
CA THR A 10 1.71 9.16 4.77
C THR A 10 2.21 9.13 6.21
N ALA A 11 1.47 9.73 7.16
CA ALA A 11 1.82 9.70 8.57
C ALA A 11 1.78 8.28 9.14
N VAL A 12 0.78 7.46 8.77
CA VAL A 12 0.68 6.05 9.17
C VAL A 12 1.85 5.24 8.61
N VAL A 13 2.20 5.41 7.33
CA VAL A 13 3.35 4.76 6.70
C VAL A 13 4.65 5.16 7.39
N ALA A 14 4.86 6.47 7.63
CA ALA A 14 6.05 6.96 8.32
C ALA A 14 6.18 6.40 9.74
N ALA A 15 5.08 6.38 10.51
CA ALA A 15 5.04 5.78 11.83
C ALA A 15 5.33 4.26 11.79
N GLY A 16 4.81 3.56 10.79
CA GLY A 16 5.09 2.13 10.57
C GLY A 16 6.56 1.84 10.28
N VAL A 17 7.24 2.68 9.49
CA VAL A 17 8.69 2.58 9.26
C VAL A 17 9.46 2.73 10.58
N VAL A 18 9.14 3.76 11.38
CA VAL A 18 9.77 3.97 12.68
C VAL A 18 9.55 2.76 13.60
N LEU A 19 8.33 2.22 13.65
CA LEU A 19 8.00 1.03 14.43
C LEU A 19 8.86 -0.17 14.03
N ILE A 20 8.99 -0.46 12.73
CA ILE A 20 9.82 -1.57 12.23
C ILE A 20 11.28 -1.38 12.63
N VAL A 21 11.83 -0.16 12.47
CA VAL A 21 13.20 0.14 12.87
C VAL A 21 13.41 -0.12 14.35
N LEU A 22 12.47 0.29 15.21
CA LEU A 22 12.54 0.03 16.65
C LEU A 22 12.45 -1.47 16.98
N LEU A 23 11.55 -2.22 16.34
CA LEU A 23 11.40 -3.66 16.56
C LEU A 23 12.65 -4.44 16.14
N VAL A 24 13.22 -4.13 14.96
CA VAL A 24 14.46 -4.78 14.49
C VAL A 24 15.64 -4.40 15.39
N SER A 25 15.73 -3.15 15.83
CA SER A 25 16.77 -2.73 16.77
C SER A 25 16.66 -3.48 18.10
N LEU A 26 15.42 -3.66 18.60
CA LEU A 26 15.14 -4.44 19.81
C LEU A 26 15.56 -5.91 19.65
N GLN A 27 15.24 -6.53 18.51
CA GLN A 27 15.65 -7.90 18.19
C GLN A 27 17.17 -8.07 18.26
N VAL A 28 17.93 -7.13 17.68
CA VAL A 28 19.39 -7.15 17.68
C VAL A 28 19.92 -7.10 19.13
N VAL A 29 19.42 -6.16 19.94
CA VAL A 29 19.82 -6.04 21.35
C VAL A 29 19.53 -7.33 22.12
N TYR A 30 18.33 -7.90 21.99
CA TYR A 30 17.96 -9.11 22.71
C TYR A 30 18.71 -10.35 22.24
N ARG A 31 18.96 -10.47 20.93
CA ARG A 31 19.72 -11.59 20.36
C ARG A 31 21.17 -11.58 20.81
N TYR A 32 21.83 -10.42 20.85
CA TYR A 32 23.27 -10.35 21.09
C TYR A 32 23.64 -9.98 22.54
N ALA A 33 22.92 -9.07 23.20
CA ALA A 33 23.20 -8.67 24.57
C ALA A 33 22.53 -9.58 25.60
N VAL A 34 21.24 -9.86 25.43
CA VAL A 34 20.43 -10.66 26.38
C VAL A 34 20.56 -12.17 26.10
N ARG A 35 21.01 -12.55 24.89
CA ARG A 35 21.11 -13.94 24.42
C ARG A 35 19.78 -14.70 24.47
N GLN A 36 18.66 -13.99 24.40
CA GLN A 36 17.31 -14.57 24.33
C GLN A 36 16.55 -13.95 23.15
N PRO A 37 16.31 -14.69 22.06
CA PRO A 37 15.63 -14.14 20.89
C PRO A 37 14.14 -13.86 21.16
N LEU A 38 13.67 -12.67 20.80
CA LEU A 38 12.26 -12.26 20.90
C LEU A 38 11.47 -12.72 19.67
N VAL A 39 10.98 -13.95 19.71
CA VAL A 39 10.22 -14.57 18.59
C VAL A 39 8.97 -13.76 18.21
N TRP A 40 8.24 -13.23 19.21
CA TRP A 40 7.04 -12.42 18.95
C TRP A 40 7.33 -11.11 18.20
N SER A 41 8.52 -10.54 18.42
CA SER A 41 8.89 -9.30 17.74
C SER A 41 9.20 -9.53 16.27
N GLU A 42 9.66 -10.74 15.90
CA GLU A 42 9.94 -11.13 14.52
C GLU A 42 8.63 -11.29 13.73
N GLU A 43 7.64 -11.95 14.32
CA GLU A 43 6.28 -12.04 13.76
C GLU A 43 5.65 -10.65 13.61
N LEU A 44 5.70 -9.82 14.66
CA LEU A 44 5.13 -8.46 14.62
C LEU A 44 5.82 -7.56 13.58
N THR A 45 7.13 -7.69 13.41
CA THR A 45 7.90 -6.95 12.39
C THR A 45 7.44 -7.36 11.00
N THR A 46 7.30 -8.66 10.76
CA THR A 46 6.85 -9.20 9.46
C THR A 46 5.43 -8.72 9.14
N LEU A 47 4.53 -8.73 10.12
CA LEU A 47 3.17 -8.22 9.95
C LEU A 47 3.15 -6.73 9.68
N SER A 48 3.90 -5.94 10.45
CA SER A 48 4.01 -4.50 10.25
C SER A 48 4.58 -4.18 8.86
N TYR A 49 5.60 -4.92 8.42
CA TYR A 49 6.20 -4.76 7.10
C TYR A 49 5.25 -5.12 5.96
N GLN A 50 4.50 -6.22 6.08
CA GLN A 50 3.45 -6.58 5.13
C GLN A 50 2.43 -5.45 5.01
N TRP A 51 1.95 -4.93 6.14
CA TRP A 51 0.98 -3.84 6.15
C TRP A 51 1.54 -2.56 5.52
N LEU A 52 2.76 -2.20 5.90
CA LEU A 52 3.47 -1.04 5.37
C LEU A 52 3.66 -1.13 3.85
N SER A 53 4.00 -2.31 3.34
CA SER A 53 4.22 -2.53 1.90
C SER A 53 2.96 -2.24 1.09
N PHE A 54 1.80 -2.72 1.54
CA PHE A 54 0.52 -2.48 0.88
C PHE A 54 0.06 -1.01 1.00
N LEU A 55 0.19 -0.40 2.18
CA LEU A 55 -0.14 1.02 2.37
C LEU A 55 0.77 1.93 1.55
N GLY A 56 2.07 1.63 1.51
CA GLY A 56 3.06 2.34 0.70
C GLY A 56 2.78 2.20 -0.80
N ALA A 57 2.37 1.01 -1.26
CA ALA A 57 1.96 0.80 -2.65
C ALA A 57 0.73 1.64 -3.02
N ALA A 58 -0.27 1.74 -2.14
CA ALA A 58 -1.44 2.58 -2.37
C ALA A 58 -1.07 4.07 -2.49
N LEU A 59 -0.16 4.55 -1.65
CA LEU A 59 0.37 5.91 -1.75
C LEU A 59 1.18 6.11 -3.05
N ALA A 60 1.96 5.11 -3.45
CA ALA A 60 2.73 5.13 -4.69
C ALA A 60 1.84 5.19 -5.93
N VAL A 61 0.67 4.54 -5.95
CA VAL A 61 -0.32 4.68 -7.03
C VAL A 61 -0.70 6.15 -7.19
N ARG A 62 -0.99 6.87 -6.10
CA ARG A 62 -1.33 8.29 -6.18
C ARG A 62 -0.20 9.17 -6.72
N HIS A 63 1.05 8.91 -6.34
CA HIS A 63 2.20 9.71 -6.76
C HIS A 63 2.79 9.32 -8.12
N ARG A 64 2.65 8.06 -8.54
CA ARG A 64 3.32 7.47 -9.70
C ARG A 64 2.39 6.89 -10.75
N ALA A 65 1.06 6.96 -10.60
CA ALA A 65 0.10 6.44 -11.59
C ALA A 65 0.34 6.94 -13.02
N HIS A 66 1.05 8.05 -13.20
CA HIS A 66 1.27 8.64 -14.53
C HIS A 66 2.69 8.43 -15.04
N PHE A 67 3.67 8.15 -14.17
CA PHE A 67 5.08 8.09 -14.56
C PHE A 67 5.37 7.00 -15.61
N GLY A 68 4.80 5.81 -15.46
CA GLY A 68 4.97 4.71 -16.41
C GLY A 68 4.22 4.93 -17.72
N VAL A 69 3.02 5.50 -17.65
CA VAL A 69 2.20 5.82 -18.83
C VAL A 69 2.85 6.97 -19.60
N ASP A 70 3.28 8.04 -18.94
CA ASP A 70 3.91 9.22 -19.55
C ASP A 70 5.20 8.85 -20.29
N PHE A 71 6.00 7.93 -19.74
CA PHE A 71 7.19 7.43 -20.43
C PHE A 71 6.83 6.73 -21.75
N LEU A 72 5.81 5.88 -21.73
CA LEU A 72 5.39 5.12 -22.89
C LEU A 72 4.68 6.02 -23.93
N VAL A 73 3.94 7.03 -23.47
CA VAL A 73 3.35 8.09 -24.31
C VAL A 73 4.41 8.94 -24.99
N ARG A 74 5.49 9.31 -24.28
CA ARG A 74 6.63 10.02 -24.87
C ARG A 74 7.29 9.23 -26.01
N ARG A 75 7.23 7.89 -25.96
CA ARG A 75 7.84 7.02 -26.98
C ARG A 75 6.90 6.67 -28.14
N LEU A 76 5.59 6.53 -27.89
CA LEU A 76 4.58 6.15 -28.90
C LEU A 76 3.88 7.36 -29.54
N GLY A 77 4.02 8.56 -28.97
CA GLY A 77 3.43 9.80 -29.47
C GLY A 77 2.07 10.14 -28.82
N PRO A 78 1.61 11.39 -29.00
CA PRO A 78 0.46 11.95 -28.28
C PRO A 78 -0.88 11.29 -28.66
N ALA A 79 -0.96 10.65 -29.84
CA ALA A 79 -2.16 9.94 -30.29
C ALA A 79 -2.55 8.79 -29.34
N TRP A 80 -1.58 8.17 -28.67
CA TRP A 80 -1.82 7.05 -27.75
C TRP A 80 -2.05 7.49 -26.30
N ALA A 81 -1.87 8.78 -25.98
CA ALA A 81 -1.89 9.29 -24.61
C ALA A 81 -3.17 8.95 -23.86
N SER A 82 -4.32 9.17 -24.49
CA SER A 82 -5.63 8.94 -23.87
C SER A 82 -5.91 7.45 -23.62
N GLY A 83 -5.60 6.60 -24.61
CA GLY A 83 -5.82 5.15 -24.51
C GLY A 83 -4.95 4.51 -23.44
N LEU A 84 -3.68 4.90 -23.38
CA LEU A 84 -2.71 4.39 -22.41
C LEU A 84 -3.02 4.84 -20.98
N ALA A 85 -3.52 6.07 -20.82
CA ALA A 85 -4.00 6.58 -19.53
C ALA A 85 -5.22 5.79 -19.03
N TRP A 86 -6.18 5.49 -19.90
CA TRP A 86 -7.34 4.66 -19.55
C TRP A 86 -6.94 3.22 -19.23
N LEU A 87 -6.00 2.65 -19.98
CA LEU A 87 -5.45 1.32 -19.69
C LEU A 87 -4.82 1.28 -18.30
N GLY A 88 -4.06 2.31 -17.92
CA GLY A 88 -3.47 2.43 -16.59
C GLY A 88 -4.54 2.39 -15.48
N HIS A 89 -5.59 3.20 -15.59
CA HIS A 89 -6.71 3.20 -14.66
C HIS A 89 -7.42 1.85 -14.59
N ALA A 90 -7.69 1.22 -15.75
CA ALA A 90 -8.34 -0.08 -15.82
C ALA A 90 -7.52 -1.18 -15.11
N VAL A 91 -6.19 -1.17 -15.24
CA VAL A 91 -5.30 -2.11 -14.55
C VAL A 91 -5.36 -1.90 -13.04
N VAL A 92 -5.33 -0.65 -12.56
CA VAL A 92 -5.43 -0.35 -11.13
C VAL A 92 -6.79 -0.80 -10.57
N TRP A 93 -7.88 -0.56 -11.31
CA TRP A 93 -9.21 -1.02 -10.90
C TRP A 93 -9.33 -2.54 -10.85
N ALA A 94 -8.83 -3.22 -11.89
CA ALA A 94 -8.80 -4.68 -11.94
C ALA A 94 -8.00 -5.25 -10.76
N MET A 95 -6.83 -4.68 -10.47
CA MET A 95 -6.01 -5.08 -9.31
C MET A 95 -6.75 -4.83 -7.99
N GLY A 96 -7.35 -3.64 -7.80
CA GLY A 96 -8.09 -3.32 -6.58
C GLY A 96 -9.27 -4.25 -6.32
N ILE A 97 -10.07 -4.56 -7.36
CA ILE A 97 -11.19 -5.51 -7.27
C ILE A 97 -10.68 -6.92 -6.99
N PHE A 98 -9.62 -7.36 -7.67
CA PHE A 98 -8.99 -8.66 -7.45
C PHE A 98 -8.52 -8.79 -6.00
N MET A 99 -7.84 -7.78 -5.46
CA MET A 99 -7.37 -7.75 -4.08
C MET A 99 -8.53 -7.79 -3.08
N ILE A 100 -9.65 -7.13 -3.35
CA ILE A 100 -10.84 -7.21 -2.47
C ILE A 100 -11.41 -8.63 -2.48
N PHE A 101 -11.69 -9.18 -3.67
CA PHE A 101 -12.38 -10.47 -3.79
C PHE A 101 -11.55 -11.63 -3.24
N TYR A 102 -10.29 -11.76 -3.67
CA TYR A 102 -9.40 -12.81 -3.20
C TYR A 102 -8.86 -12.52 -1.80
N GLY A 103 -8.70 -11.24 -1.45
CA GLY A 103 -8.31 -10.81 -0.11
C GLY A 103 -9.33 -11.18 0.96
N LEU A 104 -10.63 -11.05 0.69
CA LEU A 104 -11.66 -11.50 1.62
C LEU A 104 -11.65 -13.02 1.78
N ARG A 105 -11.47 -13.77 0.68
CA ARG A 105 -11.39 -15.24 0.76
C ARG A 105 -10.19 -15.75 1.55
N ILE A 106 -9.02 -15.11 1.42
CA ILE A 106 -7.84 -15.52 2.18
C ILE A 106 -7.97 -15.17 3.67
N VAL A 107 -8.63 -14.06 3.99
CA VAL A 107 -8.92 -13.68 5.38
C VAL A 107 -9.84 -14.70 6.03
N GLU A 108 -10.91 -15.10 5.33
CA GLU A 108 -11.86 -16.09 5.82
C GLU A 108 -11.22 -17.47 5.99
N SER A 109 -10.47 -17.95 4.99
CA SER A 109 -9.80 -19.26 5.07
C SER A 109 -8.72 -19.33 6.15
N SER A 110 -8.16 -18.19 6.53
CA SER A 110 -7.10 -18.08 7.54
C SER A 110 -7.61 -17.58 8.91
N ALA A 111 -8.92 -17.39 9.07
CA ALA A 111 -9.50 -16.79 10.28
C ALA A 111 -9.34 -17.66 11.53
N LEU A 112 -9.33 -18.99 11.36
CA LEU A 112 -9.20 -19.96 12.44
C LEU A 112 -7.73 -20.27 12.80
N GLN A 113 -6.77 -19.85 11.97
CA GLN A 113 -5.35 -20.06 12.22
C GLN A 113 -4.84 -18.94 13.12
N MET A 114 -4.13 -19.29 14.20
CA MET A 114 -3.50 -18.31 15.10
C MET A 114 -2.01 -18.20 14.81
N TYR A 115 -1.45 -17.03 15.06
CA TYR A 115 0.00 -16.87 15.09
C TYR A 115 0.60 -17.66 16.27
N PRO A 116 1.77 -18.29 16.11
CA PRO A 116 2.41 -19.05 17.18
C PRO A 116 2.71 -18.23 18.44
N THR A 117 3.02 -16.94 18.29
CA THR A 117 3.45 -16.09 19.40
C THR A 117 2.56 -14.87 19.67
N LEU A 118 1.60 -14.61 18.80
CA LEU A 118 0.69 -13.47 18.90
C LEU A 118 -0.75 -13.95 19.13
N PRO A 119 -1.55 -13.26 19.96
CA PRO A 119 -2.93 -13.63 20.27
C PRO A 119 -3.93 -13.30 19.14
N PHE A 120 -3.44 -13.13 17.91
CA PHE A 120 -4.22 -12.70 16.75
C PHE A 120 -4.33 -13.84 15.73
N SER A 121 -5.39 -13.81 14.91
CA SER A 121 -5.51 -14.75 13.81
C SER A 121 -4.65 -14.34 12.61
N VAL A 122 -4.19 -15.32 11.85
CA VAL A 122 -3.48 -15.12 10.58
C VAL A 122 -4.36 -14.35 9.59
N GLY A 123 -5.68 -14.55 9.64
CA GLY A 123 -6.66 -13.76 8.91
C GLY A 123 -6.55 -12.24 9.19
N THR A 124 -6.25 -11.82 10.43
CA THR A 124 -5.99 -10.41 10.74
C THR A 124 -4.78 -9.88 9.97
N GLY A 125 -3.71 -10.67 9.84
CA GLY A 125 -2.55 -10.30 9.04
C GLY A 125 -2.88 -10.06 7.57
N TYR A 126 -3.70 -10.94 6.97
CA TYR A 126 -4.13 -10.82 5.58
C TYR A 126 -5.22 -9.77 5.32
N SER A 127 -5.85 -9.21 6.36
CA SER A 127 -6.90 -8.20 6.21
C SER A 127 -6.43 -6.93 5.50
N ILE A 128 -5.12 -6.66 5.47
CA ILE A 128 -4.59 -5.54 4.72
C ILE A 128 -4.76 -5.69 3.21
N VAL A 129 -4.88 -6.91 2.68
CA VAL A 129 -5.05 -7.15 1.24
C VAL A 129 -6.38 -6.55 0.73
N PRO A 130 -7.57 -6.87 1.30
CA PRO A 130 -8.80 -6.21 0.87
C PRO A 130 -8.83 -4.72 1.22
N ILE A 131 -8.25 -4.30 2.35
CA ILE A 131 -8.16 -2.87 2.73
C ILE A 131 -7.37 -2.08 1.68
N SER A 132 -6.23 -2.62 1.25
CA SER A 132 -5.40 -1.97 0.23
C SER A 132 -6.06 -1.99 -1.15
N GLY A 133 -6.83 -3.02 -1.50
CA GLY A 133 -7.67 -2.99 -2.69
C GLY A 133 -8.65 -1.81 -2.70
N VAL A 134 -9.32 -1.54 -1.58
CA VAL A 134 -10.18 -0.36 -1.42
C VAL A 134 -9.38 0.94 -1.52
N LEU A 135 -8.20 1.01 -0.89
CA LEU A 135 -7.33 2.18 -0.97
C LEU A 135 -6.86 2.45 -2.41
N PHE A 136 -6.51 1.42 -3.18
CA PHE A 136 -6.10 1.55 -4.58
C PHE A 136 -7.22 2.17 -5.42
N LEU A 137 -8.45 1.67 -5.27
CA LEU A 137 -9.62 2.22 -5.97
C LEU A 137 -9.90 3.67 -5.55
N LEU A 138 -9.83 3.97 -4.25
CA LEU A 138 -10.01 5.33 -3.74
C LEU A 138 -8.94 6.27 -4.29
N MET A 139 -7.66 5.88 -4.23
CA MET A 139 -6.55 6.71 -4.71
C MET A 139 -6.65 6.98 -6.20
N ASP A 140 -6.95 5.97 -7.01
CA ASP A 140 -7.11 6.12 -8.45
C ASP A 140 -8.32 6.99 -8.81
N CYS A 141 -9.44 6.81 -8.12
CA CYS A 141 -10.63 7.66 -8.29
C CYS A 141 -10.33 9.13 -7.96
N MET A 142 -9.53 9.40 -6.93
CA MET A 142 -9.08 10.75 -6.60
C MET A 142 -8.23 11.35 -7.71
N VAL A 143 -7.29 10.58 -8.26
CA VAL A 143 -6.43 11.00 -9.38
C VAL A 143 -7.27 11.32 -10.62
N PHE A 144 -8.26 10.49 -10.93
CA PHE A 144 -9.20 10.73 -12.03
C PHE A 144 -10.04 12.00 -11.83
N ALA A 145 -10.50 12.25 -10.59
CA ALA A 145 -11.24 13.46 -10.25
C ALA A 145 -10.37 14.73 -10.38
N ASP A 146 -9.12 14.69 -9.92
CA ASP A 146 -8.18 15.82 -10.03
C ASP A 146 -7.81 16.13 -11.49
N ARG A 147 -7.73 15.11 -12.36
CA ARG A 147 -7.60 15.27 -13.82
C ARG A 147 -8.79 16.02 -14.42
N ARG A 148 -10.02 15.61 -14.10
CA ARG A 148 -11.24 16.29 -14.59
C ARG A 148 -11.35 17.72 -14.08
N ALA A 149 -10.89 17.98 -12.87
CA ALA A 149 -10.90 19.32 -12.28
C ALA A 149 -9.78 20.25 -12.81
N GLY A 150 -8.89 19.76 -13.69
CA GLY A 150 -7.78 20.55 -14.25
C GLY A 150 -6.67 20.90 -13.25
N ARG A 151 -6.70 20.35 -12.04
CA ARG A 151 -5.83 20.73 -10.92
C ARG A 151 -4.40 20.21 -10.99
N LEU A 152 -4.11 19.33 -11.94
CA LEU A 152 -2.78 18.74 -12.12
C LEU A 152 -1.81 19.62 -12.94
N ARG A 153 -2.30 20.68 -13.59
CA ARG A 153 -1.44 21.62 -14.34
C ARG A 153 -0.68 22.61 -13.44
N ASP A 154 -1.16 22.91 -12.24
CA ASP A 154 -0.56 23.91 -11.35
C ASP A 154 0.55 23.34 -10.43
N ALA A 155 0.66 22.03 -10.28
CA ALA A 155 1.60 21.42 -9.33
C ALA A 155 2.99 21.11 -9.91
N SER A 156 3.20 21.23 -11.24
CA SER A 156 4.49 20.95 -11.89
C SER A 156 5.44 22.16 -11.95
N HIS A 157 5.11 23.26 -11.28
CA HIS A 157 5.91 24.50 -11.22
C HIS A 157 6.51 24.81 -9.84
N HIS A 158 6.50 23.85 -8.92
CA HIS A 158 7.13 23.98 -7.60
C HIS A 158 8.13 22.86 -7.33
#